data_AF-A0A3B8LIT2-F1
#
_entry.id   AF-A0A3B8LIT2-F1
#
_cell.length_a   1.000
_cell.length_b   1.000
_cell.length_c   1.000
_cell.angle_alpha   90.00
_cell.angle_beta   90.00
_cell.angle_gamma   90.00
#
_symmetry.space_group_name_H-M   'P 1'
#
loop_
_entity.id
_entity.type
_entity.pdbx_description
1 polymer ?
#
loop_
_entity_poly.entity_id
_entity_poly.type
_entity_poly.pdbx_seq_one_letter_code
_entity_poly.pdbx_strand_id
1 'polypeptide(L)'
;MGQFIGKSKKRGHMYLLYMCIMALFLGAASNAHAVGEASTKFNFYVPPNNENVGRYVALVVTAVTGMAGETTTVQIVDDGADGDTDDSVSNISLTRGQSYILYIKDGAVNDDAGGKADGDYFKISSTRPVVVQMSTQSNWQHDWAPASNKKMLGREFYLYSPPSSGADSDINVFAYSNNTKVVIYDITSTPKTTTGTTTVSFTSPTKILERTLNEGEDLIHRNSNISANLLQIGRTYYIQATNPVTVIYGHLAGLVANENSPRDGGGFVPSSNGSSVGELFYFSIPHNPGLESEKELRIVSYDDAN
;
A
#
# COMPACT_ATOMS: atom_id res chain seq x y z
N MET A 1 40.06 67.18 11.58
CA MET A 1 40.55 65.89 11.09
C MET A 1 40.03 64.82 12.05
N GLY A 2 39.03 64.03 11.65
CA GLY A 2 38.38 63.04 12.52
C GLY A 2 37.43 62.18 11.69
N GLN A 3 37.94 61.03 11.23
CA GLN A 3 37.29 60.11 10.30
C GLN A 3 36.12 59.35 10.95
N PHE A 4 34.99 59.32 10.24
CA PHE A 4 33.91 58.34 10.41
C PHE A 4 34.35 57.00 9.81
N ILE A 5 34.59 55.97 10.63
CA ILE A 5 34.76 54.60 10.16
C ILE A 5 33.93 53.65 11.04
N GLY A 6 33.08 52.85 10.39
CA GLY A 6 32.86 51.46 10.82
C GLY A 6 31.53 51.08 11.45
N LYS A 7 30.40 51.16 10.71
CA LYS A 7 29.17 50.40 11.04
C LYS A 7 28.67 49.46 9.94
N SER A 8 29.43 49.26 8.86
CA SER A 8 28.99 48.49 7.67
C SER A 8 29.23 46.97 7.74
N LYS A 9 30.21 46.47 8.53
CA LYS A 9 30.62 45.05 8.46
C LYS A 9 29.64 44.01 9.04
N LYS A 10 28.77 44.37 10.01
CA LYS A 10 27.90 43.38 10.67
C LYS A 10 26.66 42.99 9.86
N ARG A 11 26.17 43.87 8.97
CA ARG A 11 24.99 43.57 8.14
C ARG A 11 25.29 42.54 7.04
N GLY A 12 26.46 42.62 6.40
CA GLY A 12 26.84 41.70 5.32
C GLY A 12 26.93 40.23 5.74
N HIS A 13 27.45 39.95 6.95
CA HIS A 13 27.55 38.59 7.48
C HIS A 13 26.18 37.97 7.79
N MET A 14 25.21 38.80 8.19
CA MET A 14 23.85 38.35 8.47
C MET A 14 23.12 37.98 7.18
N TYR A 15 23.25 38.78 6.11
CA TYR A 15 22.66 38.46 4.80
C TYR A 15 23.28 37.22 4.15
N LEU A 16 24.59 37.00 4.34
CA LEU A 16 25.27 35.81 3.84
C LEU A 16 24.77 34.54 4.56
N LEU A 17 24.58 34.61 5.88
CA LEU A 17 24.01 33.50 6.65
C LEU A 17 22.56 33.19 6.24
N TYR A 18 21.72 34.21 6.06
CA TYR A 18 20.36 34.02 5.56
C TYR A 18 20.32 33.43 4.15
N MET A 19 21.21 33.85 3.24
CA MET A 19 21.30 33.26 1.91
C MET A 19 21.82 31.81 1.95
N CYS A 20 22.77 31.48 2.81
CA CYS A 20 23.22 30.09 2.99
C CYS A 20 22.12 29.19 3.57
N ILE A 21 21.35 29.67 4.56
CA ILE A 21 20.20 28.93 5.11
C ILE A 21 19.11 28.75 4.04
N MET A 22 18.81 29.79 3.26
CA MET A 22 17.81 29.71 2.20
C MET A 22 18.25 28.79 1.05
N ALA A 23 19.54 28.78 0.69
CA ALA A 23 20.11 27.84 -0.29
C ALA A 23 20.10 26.39 0.21
N LEU A 24 20.33 26.17 1.52
CA LEU A 24 20.16 24.85 2.16
C LEU A 24 18.70 24.39 2.14
N PHE A 25 17.74 25.30 2.28
CA PHE A 25 16.31 24.98 2.18
C PHE A 25 15.85 24.74 0.73
N LEU A 26 16.42 25.45 -0.25
CA LEU A 26 16.10 25.30 -1.68
C LEU A 26 16.73 24.04 -2.29
N GLY A 27 17.87 23.58 -1.77
CA GLY A 27 18.52 22.33 -2.20
C GLY A 27 17.96 21.06 -1.57
N ALA A 28 17.04 21.17 -0.61
CA ALA A 28 16.46 20.03 0.12
C ALA A 28 15.04 19.63 -0.35
N ALA A 29 14.55 20.24 -1.43
CA ALA A 29 13.32 19.79 -2.08
C ALA A 29 13.63 18.54 -2.91
N SER A 30 13.84 17.41 -2.25
CA SER A 30 13.72 16.12 -2.95
C SER A 30 12.29 16.03 -3.47
N ASN A 31 12.13 15.72 -4.76
CA ASN A 31 10.84 15.35 -5.29
C ASN A 31 10.33 14.15 -4.48
N ALA A 32 9.30 14.36 -3.67
CA ALA A 32 8.65 13.28 -2.95
C ALA A 32 7.85 12.47 -3.97
N HIS A 33 8.45 11.39 -4.48
CA HIS A 33 7.76 10.43 -5.34
C HIS A 33 6.90 9.54 -4.44
N ALA A 34 5.66 9.94 -4.22
CA ALA A 34 4.69 9.17 -3.46
C ALA A 34 4.18 7.99 -4.29
N VAL A 35 4.16 6.80 -3.69
CA VAL A 35 3.68 5.56 -4.30
C VAL A 35 2.60 4.98 -3.40
N GLY A 36 1.33 5.32 -3.63
CA GLY A 36 0.20 4.76 -2.85
C GLY A 36 0.24 5.02 -1.33
N GLU A 37 1.00 6.01 -0.88
CA GLU A 37 1.25 6.30 0.54
C GLU A 37 0.00 6.77 1.28
N ALA A 38 -0.06 6.51 2.60
CA ALA A 38 -1.15 6.99 3.44
C ALA A 38 -1.35 8.51 3.33
N SER A 39 -2.57 8.94 3.00
CA SER A 39 -2.90 10.34 2.71
C SER A 39 -4.34 10.66 3.09
N THR A 40 -4.72 11.93 3.01
CA THR A 40 -6.11 12.39 3.20
C THR A 40 -6.81 12.69 1.88
N LYS A 41 -6.11 12.60 0.75
CA LYS A 41 -6.63 12.85 -0.58
C LYS A 41 -5.99 11.91 -1.57
N PHE A 42 -6.81 11.29 -2.41
CA PHE A 42 -6.38 10.45 -3.53
C PHE A 42 -7.22 10.76 -4.75
N ASN A 43 -6.60 10.64 -5.92
CA ASN A 43 -7.32 10.37 -7.14
C ASN A 43 -6.91 8.98 -7.61
N PHE A 44 -7.86 8.10 -7.85
CA PHE A 44 -7.59 6.68 -8.00
C PHE A 44 -8.49 6.09 -9.07
N TYR A 45 -7.89 5.50 -10.10
CA TYR A 45 -8.63 4.79 -11.15
C TYR A 45 -8.69 3.30 -10.79
N VAL A 46 -9.89 2.75 -10.83
CA VAL A 46 -10.15 1.32 -10.61
C VAL A 46 -10.54 0.73 -11.96
N PRO A 47 -9.62 0.00 -12.63
CA PRO A 47 -9.93 -0.58 -13.92
C PRO A 47 -10.98 -1.70 -13.75
N PRO A 48 -11.80 -1.93 -14.79
CA PRO A 48 -12.69 -3.07 -14.83
C PRO A 48 -11.89 -4.36 -15.01
N ASN A 49 -12.48 -5.49 -14.67
CA ASN A 49 -11.91 -6.76 -15.05
C ASN A 49 -11.97 -6.92 -16.57
N ASN A 50 -10.84 -7.31 -17.17
CA ASN A 50 -10.76 -7.59 -18.61
C ASN A 50 -11.64 -8.78 -19.04
N GLU A 51 -12.05 -9.64 -18.11
CA GLU A 51 -12.93 -10.78 -18.36
C GLU A 51 -14.13 -10.79 -17.41
N ASN A 52 -15.34 -10.81 -17.97
CA ASN A 52 -16.59 -10.94 -17.19
C ASN A 52 -16.83 -12.39 -16.76
N VAL A 53 -16.00 -12.89 -15.85
CA VAL A 53 -16.06 -14.24 -15.27
C VAL A 53 -16.40 -14.24 -13.78
N GLY A 54 -17.00 -13.15 -13.29
CA GLY A 54 -17.40 -12.99 -11.88
C GLY A 54 -16.24 -12.73 -10.92
N ARG A 55 -15.12 -12.22 -11.43
CA ARG A 55 -13.94 -11.83 -10.64
C ARG A 55 -13.96 -10.32 -10.41
N TYR A 56 -14.83 -9.86 -9.53
CA TYR A 56 -15.12 -8.44 -9.46
C TYR A 56 -14.02 -7.61 -8.81
N VAL A 57 -13.79 -6.41 -9.34
CA VAL A 57 -12.83 -5.45 -8.80
C VAL A 57 -13.47 -4.60 -7.69
N ALA A 58 -12.67 -4.22 -6.70
CA ALA A 58 -13.07 -3.35 -5.60
C ALA A 58 -12.02 -2.31 -5.25
N LEU A 59 -12.50 -1.12 -4.92
CA LEU A 59 -11.79 -0.09 -4.18
C LEU A 59 -11.84 -0.41 -2.68
N VAL A 60 -10.69 -0.38 -2.02
CA VAL A 60 -10.57 -0.61 -0.57
C VAL A 60 -9.92 0.61 0.08
N VAL A 61 -10.65 1.27 0.97
CA VAL A 61 -10.15 2.42 1.73
C VAL A 61 -10.03 2.08 3.20
N THR A 62 -8.81 2.11 3.75
CA THR A 62 -8.53 1.68 5.13
C THR A 62 -8.05 2.84 5.99
N ALA A 63 -8.68 3.05 7.15
CA ALA A 63 -8.21 4.03 8.13
C ALA A 63 -6.98 3.50 8.88
N VAL A 64 -5.85 4.22 8.79
CA VAL A 64 -4.57 3.74 9.35
C VAL A 64 -4.09 4.56 10.55
N THR A 65 -4.83 5.60 10.92
CA THR A 65 -4.53 6.49 12.05
C THR A 65 -5.75 6.70 12.93
N GLY A 66 -5.54 7.26 14.12
CA GLY A 66 -6.58 7.55 15.10
C GLY A 66 -6.36 6.82 16.42
N MET A 67 -6.78 7.46 17.53
CA MET A 67 -6.81 6.83 18.85
C MET A 67 -8.09 6.01 19.03
N ALA A 68 -8.14 5.22 20.11
CA ALA A 68 -9.35 4.47 20.47
C ALA A 68 -10.55 5.43 20.60
N GLY A 69 -11.62 5.15 19.87
CA GLY A 69 -12.84 5.96 19.84
C GLY A 69 -12.82 7.14 18.86
N GLU A 70 -11.69 7.43 18.19
CA GLU A 70 -11.66 8.42 17.11
C GLU A 70 -12.08 7.81 15.78
N THR A 71 -12.86 8.56 15.01
CA THR A 71 -13.30 8.17 13.68
C THR A 71 -12.60 8.98 12.59
N THR A 72 -12.33 8.33 11.48
CA THR A 72 -11.92 8.89 10.21
C THR A 72 -13.15 8.92 9.32
N THR A 73 -13.58 10.11 8.93
CA THR A 73 -14.68 10.27 7.98
C THR A 73 -14.09 10.26 6.58
N VAL A 74 -14.65 9.45 5.69
CA VAL A 74 -14.22 9.29 4.30
C VAL A 74 -15.37 9.63 3.35
N GLN A 75 -15.03 10.23 2.23
CA GLN A 75 -15.89 10.43 1.07
C GLN A 75 -15.20 9.84 -0.16
N ILE A 76 -15.95 9.07 -0.93
CA ILE A 76 -15.57 8.50 -2.23
C ILE A 76 -16.52 9.13 -3.24
N VAL A 77 -15.97 9.86 -4.21
CA VAL A 77 -16.74 10.50 -5.28
C VAL A 77 -16.29 9.89 -6.59
N ASP A 78 -17.20 9.17 -7.23
CA ASP A 78 -17.09 8.81 -8.63
C ASP A 78 -17.28 10.07 -9.49
N ASP A 79 -16.37 10.30 -10.43
CA ASP A 79 -16.39 11.48 -11.28
C ASP A 79 -17.25 11.35 -12.54
N GLY A 80 -17.76 10.14 -12.81
CA GLY A 80 -18.65 9.84 -13.93
C GLY A 80 -18.02 9.96 -15.30
N ALA A 81 -16.72 9.71 -15.40
CA ALA A 81 -16.00 9.70 -16.66
C ALA A 81 -16.46 8.59 -17.62
N ASP A 82 -17.06 7.52 -17.09
CA ASP A 82 -17.50 6.32 -17.79
C ASP A 82 -18.98 6.36 -18.23
N GLY A 83 -19.84 7.08 -17.51
CA GLY A 83 -21.22 7.34 -17.94
C GLY A 83 -22.26 7.52 -16.86
N ASP A 84 -21.94 7.25 -15.59
CA ASP A 84 -22.83 7.49 -14.47
C ASP A 84 -22.06 8.01 -13.23
N THR A 85 -22.53 7.77 -12.01
CA THR A 85 -21.90 8.33 -10.76
C THR A 85 -22.27 7.48 -9.54
N ASP A 86 -22.81 6.29 -9.76
CA ASP A 86 -23.66 5.62 -8.78
C ASP A 86 -22.89 4.89 -7.67
N ASP A 87 -21.56 4.79 -7.83
CA ASP A 87 -20.61 4.30 -6.85
C ASP A 87 -20.11 5.36 -5.86
N SER A 88 -20.64 6.58 -5.91
CA SER A 88 -20.33 7.63 -4.93
C SER A 88 -20.86 7.31 -3.54
N VAL A 89 -19.98 7.29 -2.53
CA VAL A 89 -20.33 7.02 -1.12
C VAL A 89 -19.79 8.12 -0.20
N SER A 90 -20.68 8.68 0.63
CA SER A 90 -20.34 9.75 1.58
C SER A 90 -20.52 9.34 3.03
N ASN A 91 -19.92 10.10 3.94
CA ASN A 91 -20.05 9.94 5.40
C ASN A 91 -19.65 8.55 5.94
N ILE A 92 -18.73 7.88 5.25
CA ILE A 92 -18.16 6.62 5.72
C ILE A 92 -17.38 6.92 7.00
N SER A 93 -17.72 6.24 8.11
CA SER A 93 -17.05 6.42 9.40
C SER A 93 -16.22 5.19 9.73
N LEU A 94 -14.89 5.32 9.69
CA LEU A 94 -13.93 4.24 9.96
C LEU A 94 -13.15 4.53 11.24
N THR A 95 -12.96 3.53 12.09
CA THR A 95 -11.92 3.57 13.13
C THR A 95 -10.63 2.93 12.61
N ARG A 96 -9.50 3.17 13.28
CA ARG A 96 -8.20 2.62 12.87
C ARG A 96 -8.27 1.11 12.65
N GLY A 97 -7.78 0.66 11.50
CA GLY A 97 -7.78 -0.74 11.05
C GLY A 97 -9.05 -1.15 10.30
N GLN A 98 -10.15 -0.38 10.32
CA GLN A 98 -11.32 -0.66 9.49
C GLN A 98 -11.10 -0.23 8.04
N SER A 99 -11.70 -1.00 7.14
CA SER A 99 -11.75 -0.72 5.71
C SER A 99 -13.20 -0.53 5.26
N TYR A 100 -13.42 0.38 4.33
CA TYR A 100 -14.61 0.38 3.48
C TYR A 100 -14.24 -0.28 2.15
N ILE A 101 -15.02 -1.29 1.76
CA ILE A 101 -14.87 -2.02 0.51
C ILE A 101 -16.00 -1.55 -0.40
N LEU A 102 -15.67 -1.12 -1.61
CA LEU A 102 -16.61 -0.75 -2.65
C LEU A 102 -16.31 -1.60 -3.87
N TYR A 103 -17.17 -2.56 -4.18
CA TYR A 103 -17.09 -3.25 -5.47
C TYR A 103 -17.77 -2.39 -6.52
N ILE A 104 -17.09 -2.12 -7.62
CA ILE A 104 -17.61 -1.28 -8.71
C ILE A 104 -18.68 -1.97 -9.56
N LYS A 105 -19.06 -3.20 -9.18
CA LYS A 105 -20.25 -3.87 -9.72
C LYS A 105 -21.53 -3.45 -8.99
N ASP A 106 -21.38 -2.87 -7.80
CA ASP A 106 -22.46 -2.69 -6.81
C ASP A 106 -23.09 -1.29 -6.95
N GLY A 107 -23.45 -0.92 -8.19
CA GLY A 107 -24.20 0.27 -8.57
C GLY A 107 -25.57 -0.06 -9.20
N ALA A 108 -26.21 0.96 -9.76
CA ALA A 108 -27.28 0.78 -10.74
C ALA A 108 -26.71 0.31 -12.10
N VAL A 109 -25.50 0.74 -12.42
CA VAL A 109 -24.61 0.23 -13.45
C VAL A 109 -23.56 -0.67 -12.77
N ASN A 110 -22.92 -1.52 -13.56
CA ASN A 110 -21.91 -2.44 -13.08
C ASN A 110 -20.66 -2.14 -13.86
N ASP A 111 -19.77 -1.34 -13.34
CA ASP A 111 -18.67 -0.78 -14.13
C ASP A 111 -17.54 -1.78 -14.34
N ASP A 112 -17.67 -2.97 -13.74
CA ASP A 112 -16.85 -4.15 -14.03
C ASP A 112 -17.30 -4.92 -15.28
N ALA A 113 -18.58 -4.89 -15.64
CA ALA A 113 -19.16 -5.84 -16.61
C ALA A 113 -20.47 -5.42 -17.33
N GLY A 114 -21.07 -4.31 -16.91
CA GLY A 114 -22.27 -3.67 -17.43
C GLY A 114 -21.90 -2.36 -18.15
N GLY A 115 -22.74 -1.92 -19.09
CA GLY A 115 -22.44 -0.72 -19.87
C GLY A 115 -21.17 -0.84 -20.72
N LYS A 116 -20.32 0.20 -20.66
CA LYS A 116 -18.98 0.22 -21.24
C LYS A 116 -18.05 -0.23 -20.11
N ALA A 117 -17.37 -1.36 -20.26
CA ALA A 117 -16.45 -1.85 -19.25
C ALA A 117 -15.16 -1.01 -19.29
N ASP A 118 -15.20 0.21 -18.77
CA ASP A 118 -14.05 1.11 -18.62
C ASP A 118 -13.75 1.54 -17.18
N GLY A 119 -14.51 1.09 -16.18
CA GLY A 119 -14.24 1.28 -14.75
C GLY A 119 -14.22 2.74 -14.30
N ASP A 120 -13.92 2.96 -13.02
CA ASP A 120 -14.19 4.25 -12.37
C ASP A 120 -12.96 5.06 -12.01
N TYR A 121 -13.12 6.38 -12.07
CA TYR A 121 -12.17 7.32 -11.52
C TYR A 121 -12.71 7.97 -10.24
N PHE A 122 -12.12 7.59 -9.11
CA PHE A 122 -12.54 8.08 -7.80
C PHE A 122 -11.69 9.25 -7.30
N LYS A 123 -12.36 10.25 -6.73
CA LYS A 123 -11.78 11.26 -5.86
C LYS A 123 -12.11 10.93 -4.41
N ILE A 124 -11.09 10.60 -3.64
CA ILE A 124 -11.24 10.17 -2.25
C ILE A 124 -10.72 11.26 -1.33
N SER A 125 -11.50 11.60 -0.31
CA SER A 125 -11.07 12.53 0.73
C SER A 125 -11.41 12.02 2.12
N SER A 126 -10.56 12.35 3.10
CA SER A 126 -10.76 11.93 4.48
C SER A 126 -10.30 12.95 5.51
N THR A 127 -10.85 12.86 6.72
CA THR A 127 -10.48 13.75 7.84
C THR A 127 -9.14 13.38 8.49
N ARG A 128 -8.67 12.15 8.29
CA ARG A 128 -7.41 11.59 8.80
C ARG A 128 -6.78 10.66 7.75
N PRO A 129 -5.46 10.41 7.80
CA PRO A 129 -4.79 9.54 6.84
C PRO A 129 -5.45 8.16 6.71
N VAL A 130 -5.73 7.78 5.47
CA VAL A 130 -6.17 6.47 5.00
C VAL A 130 -5.16 5.92 4.00
N VAL A 131 -5.20 4.62 3.76
CA VAL A 131 -4.59 4.00 2.58
C VAL A 131 -5.68 3.55 1.62
N VAL A 132 -5.37 3.57 0.33
CA VAL A 132 -6.29 3.18 -0.75
C VAL A 132 -5.61 2.09 -1.56
N GLN A 133 -6.33 1.00 -1.78
CA GLN A 133 -5.85 -0.14 -2.56
C GLN A 133 -6.96 -0.63 -3.49
N MET A 134 -6.56 -1.23 -4.60
CA MET A 134 -7.47 -2.02 -5.42
C MET A 134 -7.34 -3.50 -5.05
N SER A 135 -8.43 -4.23 -5.20
CA SER A 135 -8.44 -5.68 -5.06
C SER A 135 -9.37 -6.27 -6.09
N THR A 136 -9.09 -7.48 -6.55
CA THR A 136 -9.99 -8.23 -7.42
C THR A 136 -10.31 -9.55 -6.75
N GLN A 137 -11.50 -10.09 -6.99
CA GLN A 137 -11.87 -11.44 -6.57
C GLN A 137 -11.13 -12.51 -7.38
N SER A 138 -9.81 -12.49 -7.32
CA SER A 138 -8.90 -13.23 -8.20
C SER A 138 -7.72 -13.77 -7.42
N ASN A 139 -7.31 -14.98 -7.76
CA ASN A 139 -6.08 -15.58 -7.26
C ASN A 139 -4.87 -15.26 -8.16
N TRP A 140 -4.88 -14.16 -8.92
CA TRP A 140 -3.75 -13.79 -9.79
C TRP A 140 -3.03 -12.51 -9.38
N GLN A 141 -3.59 -11.77 -8.42
CA GLN A 141 -3.13 -10.43 -8.05
C GLN A 141 -2.37 -10.42 -6.74
N HIS A 142 -1.37 -9.56 -6.68
CA HIS A 142 -0.68 -9.15 -5.47
C HIS A 142 -0.25 -7.70 -5.62
N ASP A 143 -0.07 -7.01 -4.50
CA ASP A 143 0.47 -5.65 -4.50
C ASP A 143 1.26 -5.35 -3.22
N TRP A 144 2.07 -4.31 -3.29
CA TRP A 144 2.79 -3.78 -2.14
C TRP A 144 1.85 -3.00 -1.24
N ALA A 145 1.87 -3.32 0.04
CA ALA A 145 1.05 -2.64 1.02
C ALA A 145 1.72 -1.35 1.52
N PRO A 146 1.02 -0.21 1.50
CA PRO A 146 1.51 1.01 2.11
C PRO A 146 1.50 0.89 3.64
N ALA A 147 2.53 1.43 4.28
CA ALA A 147 2.59 1.52 5.73
C ALA A 147 1.74 2.69 6.25
N SER A 148 1.40 2.65 7.55
CA SER A 148 0.61 3.70 8.21
C SER A 148 1.31 5.06 8.31
N ASN A 149 2.61 5.13 8.01
CA ASN A 149 3.49 6.29 8.22
C ASN A 149 3.69 7.17 6.97
N LYS A 150 2.79 7.06 5.98
CA LYS A 150 2.88 7.77 4.68
C LYS A 150 4.12 7.40 3.85
N LYS A 151 4.62 6.18 4.01
CA LYS A 151 5.67 5.59 3.18
C LYS A 151 5.29 4.14 2.88
N MET A 152 5.97 3.52 1.93
CA MET A 152 5.85 2.08 1.72
C MET A 152 6.71 1.27 2.72
N LEU A 153 7.74 1.90 3.30
CA LEU A 153 8.57 1.32 4.36
C LEU A 153 8.07 1.78 5.74
N GLY A 154 7.70 0.83 6.59
CA GLY A 154 7.18 1.16 7.92
C GLY A 154 7.10 -0.02 8.88
N ARG A 155 6.47 0.21 10.02
CA ARG A 155 6.39 -0.76 11.12
C ARG A 155 4.98 -1.27 11.39
N GLU A 156 3.99 -0.65 10.76
CA GLU A 156 2.57 -0.91 10.99
C GLU A 156 1.85 -0.91 9.64
N PHE A 157 1.10 -1.98 9.38
CA PHE A 157 0.32 -2.17 8.14
C PHE A 157 -1.06 -2.73 8.48
N TYR A 158 -2.05 -2.35 7.69
CA TYR A 158 -3.42 -2.85 7.79
C TYR A 158 -3.84 -3.41 6.44
N LEU A 159 -4.20 -4.68 6.39
CA LEU A 159 -4.54 -5.38 5.15
C LEU A 159 -5.94 -5.95 5.22
N TYR A 160 -6.70 -5.82 4.15
CA TYR A 160 -7.93 -6.56 3.92
C TYR A 160 -7.66 -7.68 2.92
N SER A 161 -8.07 -8.91 3.24
CA SER A 161 -7.98 -10.05 2.33
C SER A 161 -9.28 -10.18 1.53
N PRO A 162 -9.29 -9.90 0.22
CA PRO A 162 -10.49 -9.98 -0.60
C PRO A 162 -10.92 -11.45 -0.82
N PRO A 163 -12.15 -11.70 -1.32
CA PRO A 163 -12.51 -12.98 -1.92
C PRO A 163 -11.54 -13.35 -3.04
N SER A 164 -11.47 -14.64 -3.36
CA SER A 164 -10.53 -15.16 -4.36
C SER A 164 -11.16 -16.26 -5.20
N SER A 165 -10.67 -16.45 -6.42
CA SER A 165 -11.22 -17.38 -7.42
C SER A 165 -10.61 -18.79 -7.39
N GLY A 166 -10.01 -19.22 -6.28
CA GLY A 166 -9.54 -20.61 -6.15
C GLY A 166 -8.37 -20.86 -5.19
N ALA A 167 -7.78 -19.83 -4.59
CA ALA A 167 -6.73 -19.98 -3.58
C ALA A 167 -6.75 -18.81 -2.59
N ASP A 168 -6.39 -19.06 -1.34
CA ASP A 168 -6.29 -18.01 -0.33
C ASP A 168 -5.11 -17.07 -0.61
N SER A 169 -5.18 -15.86 -0.05
CA SER A 169 -4.08 -14.90 -0.12
C SER A 169 -3.00 -15.21 0.91
N ASP A 170 -1.82 -14.67 0.66
CA ASP A 170 -0.66 -14.79 1.52
C ASP A 170 0.06 -13.43 1.64
N ILE A 171 1.10 -13.39 2.45
CA ILE A 171 1.85 -12.18 2.79
C ILE A 171 3.34 -12.47 2.86
N ASN A 172 4.14 -11.58 2.28
CA ASN A 172 5.58 -11.57 2.47
C ASN A 172 6.03 -10.23 3.05
N VAL A 173 7.02 -10.31 3.93
CA VAL A 173 7.57 -9.15 4.65
C VAL A 173 9.08 -9.18 4.50
N PHE A 174 9.67 -8.10 4.01
CA PHE A 174 11.10 -7.98 3.78
C PHE A 174 11.76 -7.07 4.82
N ALA A 175 12.82 -7.57 5.46
CA ALA A 175 13.55 -6.85 6.50
C ALA A 175 14.77 -6.09 5.95
N TYR A 176 14.90 -4.83 6.35
CA TYR A 176 16.04 -3.94 6.02
C TYR A 176 17.02 -3.78 7.18
N SER A 177 16.85 -4.56 8.24
CA SER A 177 17.68 -4.49 9.44
C SER A 177 17.71 -5.84 10.14
N ASN A 178 18.83 -6.15 10.78
CA ASN A 178 18.96 -7.36 11.59
C ASN A 178 18.03 -7.35 12.79
N ASN A 179 17.68 -8.56 13.27
CA ASN A 179 16.83 -8.77 14.44
C ASN A 179 15.46 -8.08 14.34
N THR A 180 14.90 -7.98 13.14
CA THR A 180 13.59 -7.39 12.89
C THR A 180 12.51 -8.40 13.24
N LYS A 181 11.91 -8.24 14.42
CA LYS A 181 10.73 -9.01 14.83
C LYS A 181 9.48 -8.50 14.10
N VAL A 182 8.78 -9.39 13.42
CA VAL A 182 7.51 -9.19 12.72
C VAL A 182 6.43 -10.05 13.38
N VAL A 183 5.26 -9.46 13.62
CA VAL A 183 4.08 -10.13 14.16
C VAL A 183 2.88 -9.82 13.28
N ILE A 184 2.12 -10.85 12.93
CA ILE A 184 0.88 -10.72 12.15
C ILE A 184 -0.28 -11.09 13.05
N TYR A 185 -1.23 -10.18 13.16
CA TYR A 185 -2.46 -10.36 13.89
C TYR A 185 -3.64 -10.38 12.93
N ASP A 186 -4.57 -11.28 13.16
CA ASP A 186 -5.93 -11.16 12.64
C ASP A 186 -6.77 -10.36 13.66
N ILE A 187 -7.30 -9.25 13.19
CA ILE A 187 -8.09 -8.30 13.98
C ILE A 187 -9.57 -8.34 13.61
N THR A 188 -10.00 -9.31 12.80
CA THR A 188 -11.38 -9.43 12.31
C THR A 188 -12.35 -9.72 13.44
N SER A 189 -13.44 -8.94 13.52
CA SER A 189 -14.60 -9.28 14.35
C SER A 189 -15.65 -10.05 13.55
N THR A 190 -15.90 -9.66 12.30
CA THR A 190 -16.77 -10.38 11.38
C THR A 190 -16.20 -10.30 9.96
N PRO A 191 -15.99 -11.43 9.27
CA PRO A 191 -15.52 -11.41 7.88
C PRO A 191 -16.48 -10.64 6.97
N LYS A 192 -15.93 -9.91 6.01
CA LYS A 192 -16.67 -9.05 5.08
C LYS A 192 -16.25 -9.37 3.65
N THR A 193 -17.19 -9.81 2.82
CA THR A 193 -16.93 -10.22 1.41
C THR A 193 -17.75 -9.43 0.40
N THR A 194 -18.55 -8.46 0.86
CA THR A 194 -19.42 -7.60 0.05
C THR A 194 -19.14 -6.14 0.35
N THR A 195 -19.61 -5.23 -0.50
CA THR A 195 -19.52 -3.78 -0.30
C THR A 195 -19.96 -3.37 1.11
N GLY A 196 -19.19 -2.46 1.73
CA GLY A 196 -19.42 -1.92 3.06
C GLY A 196 -18.21 -1.97 3.99
N THR A 197 -18.45 -1.69 5.27
CA THR A 197 -17.40 -1.53 6.28
C THR A 197 -17.01 -2.85 6.93
N THR A 198 -15.71 -3.10 7.11
CA THR A 198 -15.19 -4.21 7.93
C THR A 198 -15.38 -3.91 9.43
N THR A 199 -15.42 -4.93 10.27
CA THR A 199 -15.44 -4.76 11.73
C THR A 199 -14.18 -5.38 12.33
N VAL A 200 -13.48 -4.61 13.16
CA VAL A 200 -12.18 -4.99 13.72
C VAL A 200 -12.13 -4.82 15.24
N SER A 201 -11.27 -5.59 15.90
CA SER A 201 -11.04 -5.51 17.35
C SER A 201 -9.57 -5.70 17.69
N PHE A 202 -9.03 -4.76 18.47
CA PHE A 202 -7.68 -4.82 19.04
C PHE A 202 -7.66 -5.31 20.49
N THR A 203 -8.83 -5.63 21.07
CA THR A 203 -8.91 -6.05 22.48
C THR A 203 -8.34 -7.45 22.68
N SER A 204 -8.57 -8.34 21.72
CA SER A 204 -8.10 -9.73 21.74
C SER A 204 -7.72 -10.19 20.33
N PRO A 205 -6.70 -9.58 19.69
CA PRO A 205 -6.31 -9.93 18.34
C PRO A 205 -5.73 -11.34 18.32
N THR A 206 -6.04 -12.12 17.29
CA THR A 206 -5.48 -13.47 17.15
C THR A 206 -4.10 -13.36 16.51
N LYS A 207 -3.05 -13.77 17.22
CA LYS A 207 -1.70 -13.81 16.66
C LYS A 207 -1.58 -14.98 15.68
N ILE A 208 -1.36 -14.68 14.40
CA ILE A 208 -1.24 -15.67 13.33
C ILE A 208 0.22 -16.10 13.15
N LEU A 209 1.15 -15.14 13.20
CA LEU A 209 2.56 -15.40 12.99
C LEU A 209 3.42 -14.47 13.86
N GLU A 210 4.57 -14.98 14.28
CA GLU A 210 5.65 -14.19 14.90
C GLU A 210 6.99 -14.74 14.44
N ARG A 211 7.84 -13.90 13.84
CA ARG A 211 9.17 -14.27 13.34
C ARG A 211 10.17 -13.15 13.53
N THR A 212 11.44 -13.51 13.65
CA THR A 212 12.55 -12.56 13.65
C THR A 212 13.32 -12.76 12.35
N LEU A 213 13.50 -11.68 11.60
CA LEU A 213 14.18 -11.64 10.32
C LEU A 213 15.48 -10.84 10.45
N ASN A 214 16.49 -11.27 9.69
CA ASN A 214 17.70 -10.49 9.48
C ASN A 214 17.59 -9.62 8.22
N GLU A 215 18.54 -8.70 8.04
CA GLU A 215 18.60 -7.87 6.85
C GLU A 215 18.65 -8.73 5.57
N GLY A 216 17.78 -8.41 4.62
CA GLY A 216 17.62 -9.14 3.37
C GLY A 216 16.86 -10.46 3.49
N GLU A 217 16.39 -10.86 4.67
CA GLU A 217 15.49 -12.00 4.82
C GLU A 217 14.02 -11.60 4.58
N ASP A 218 13.24 -12.61 4.19
CA ASP A 218 11.80 -12.51 3.97
C ASP A 218 11.07 -13.71 4.61
N LEU A 219 9.75 -13.58 4.83
CA LEU A 219 8.95 -14.62 5.49
C LEU A 219 8.81 -15.90 4.65
N ILE A 220 8.80 -15.76 3.32
CA ILE A 220 8.45 -16.87 2.43
C ILE A 220 9.69 -17.66 2.01
N HIS A 221 10.65 -17.05 1.32
CA HIS A 221 11.73 -17.78 0.63
C HIS A 221 12.94 -18.04 1.49
N ARG A 222 13.40 -17.03 2.24
CA ARG A 222 14.68 -17.13 2.97
C ARG A 222 14.55 -17.70 4.37
N ASN A 223 13.40 -17.54 5.02
CA ASN A 223 13.28 -17.91 6.41
C ASN A 223 12.51 -19.21 6.67
N SER A 224 11.52 -19.64 5.86
CA SER A 224 10.69 -20.78 6.33
C SER A 224 9.73 -21.52 5.36
N ASN A 225 9.58 -21.17 4.07
CA ASN A 225 8.46 -21.70 3.24
C ASN A 225 7.09 -21.61 3.96
N ILE A 226 6.83 -20.56 4.75
CA ILE A 226 5.53 -20.36 5.46
C ILE A 226 4.46 -19.89 4.47
N SER A 227 4.40 -20.53 3.30
CA SER A 227 3.47 -20.17 2.22
C SER A 227 2.10 -20.81 2.40
N ALA A 228 1.59 -20.75 3.62
CA ALA A 228 0.42 -21.51 4.02
C ALA A 228 -0.79 -20.60 4.07
N ASN A 229 -1.08 -19.87 2.99
CA ASN A 229 -2.39 -19.25 2.80
C ASN A 229 -2.83 -18.45 4.05
N LEU A 230 -1.91 -17.64 4.58
CA LEU A 230 -2.06 -17.04 5.91
C LEU A 230 -3.28 -16.11 5.99
N LEU A 231 -3.68 -15.55 4.85
CA LEU A 231 -4.75 -14.57 4.76
C LEU A 231 -6.05 -15.21 4.25
N GLN A 232 -6.96 -15.49 5.18
CA GLN A 232 -8.29 -16.00 4.87
C GLN A 232 -9.19 -14.91 4.30
N ILE A 233 -10.09 -15.30 3.41
CA ILE A 233 -11.04 -14.43 2.73
C ILE A 233 -11.89 -13.60 3.70
N GLY A 234 -12.02 -12.32 3.39
CA GLY A 234 -12.89 -11.36 4.07
C GLY A 234 -12.37 -10.86 5.41
N ARG A 235 -11.14 -11.22 5.78
CA ARG A 235 -10.53 -10.87 7.08
C ARG A 235 -9.66 -9.62 6.97
N THR A 236 -9.44 -8.99 8.11
CA THR A 236 -8.56 -7.83 8.26
C THR A 236 -7.39 -8.16 9.19
N TYR A 237 -6.19 -7.80 8.75
CA TYR A 237 -4.94 -8.11 9.41
C TYR A 237 -4.19 -6.86 9.81
N TYR A 238 -3.50 -6.94 10.94
CA TYR A 238 -2.58 -5.93 11.45
C TYR A 238 -1.18 -6.52 11.56
N ILE A 239 -0.23 -5.90 10.87
CA ILE A 239 1.17 -6.31 10.88
C ILE A 239 1.96 -5.29 11.69
N GLN A 240 2.75 -5.80 12.63
CA GLN A 240 3.61 -5.00 13.47
C GLN A 240 5.05 -5.48 13.35
N ALA A 241 5.98 -4.54 13.19
CA ALA A 241 7.41 -4.81 13.18
C ALA A 241 8.19 -3.91 14.15
N THR A 242 9.29 -4.42 14.68
CA THR A 242 10.19 -3.67 15.56
C THR A 242 11.08 -2.69 14.81
N ASN A 243 11.49 -3.05 13.58
CA ASN A 243 12.19 -2.19 12.64
C ASN A 243 11.37 -2.01 11.36
N PRO A 244 11.64 -0.97 10.54
CA PRO A 244 10.93 -0.77 9.29
C PRO A 244 11.12 -1.93 8.31
N VAL A 245 10.02 -2.34 7.68
CA VAL A 245 9.91 -3.42 6.70
C VAL A 245 9.07 -2.96 5.51
N THR A 246 9.12 -3.70 4.40
CA THR A 246 8.15 -3.57 3.31
C THR A 246 7.29 -4.83 3.26
N VAL A 247 6.04 -4.69 2.80
CA VAL A 247 5.06 -5.78 2.82
C VAL A 247 4.43 -5.90 1.44
N ILE A 248 4.34 -7.12 0.94
CA ILE A 248 3.59 -7.49 -0.26
C ILE A 248 2.57 -8.55 0.13
N TYR A 249 1.36 -8.50 -0.43
CA TYR A 249 0.30 -9.44 -0.10
C TYR A 249 -0.61 -9.71 -1.29
N GLY A 250 -1.39 -10.79 -1.22
CA GLY A 250 -2.26 -11.27 -2.29
C GLY A 250 -1.94 -12.72 -2.64
N HIS A 251 -2.15 -13.14 -3.89
CA HIS A 251 -1.82 -14.49 -4.31
C HIS A 251 -0.32 -14.67 -4.52
N LEU A 252 0.38 -15.02 -3.46
CA LEU A 252 1.82 -15.31 -3.51
C LEU A 252 2.11 -16.80 -3.72
N ALA A 253 1.10 -17.68 -3.79
CA ALA A 253 1.31 -19.15 -3.82
C ALA A 253 2.12 -19.64 -5.03
N GLY A 254 2.08 -18.94 -6.17
CA GLY A 254 2.95 -19.23 -7.31
C GLY A 254 4.44 -18.87 -7.12
N LEU A 255 4.79 -18.28 -5.97
CA LEU A 255 6.18 -18.19 -5.50
C LEU A 255 6.64 -19.47 -4.79
N VAL A 256 5.74 -20.39 -4.41
CA VAL A 256 6.06 -21.45 -3.42
C VAL A 256 5.47 -22.83 -3.75
N ALA A 257 4.45 -22.94 -4.59
CA ALA A 257 3.91 -24.22 -5.05
C ALA A 257 3.54 -24.17 -6.54
N ASN A 258 3.45 -25.36 -7.17
CA ASN A 258 3.11 -25.63 -8.59
C ASN A 258 1.69 -25.18 -9.01
N GLU A 259 1.22 -24.06 -8.49
CA GLU A 259 -0.08 -23.46 -8.72
C GLU A 259 0.06 -22.25 -9.66
N ASN A 260 -1.06 -21.79 -10.21
CA ASN A 260 -1.10 -20.65 -11.13
C ASN A 260 -0.25 -19.49 -10.58
N SER A 261 0.77 -19.11 -11.35
CA SER A 261 1.67 -18.03 -10.96
C SER A 261 0.90 -16.72 -10.85
N PRO A 262 1.22 -15.86 -9.87
CA PRO A 262 0.70 -14.49 -9.88
C PRO A 262 1.12 -13.85 -11.18
N ARG A 263 0.15 -13.65 -12.07
CA ARG A 263 0.38 -13.19 -13.45
C ARG A 263 0.18 -11.68 -13.55
N ASP A 264 -0.62 -11.11 -12.64
CA ASP A 264 -1.24 -9.79 -12.81
C ASP A 264 -1.03 -8.86 -11.61
N GLY A 265 0.16 -8.91 -10.98
CA GLY A 265 0.60 -7.94 -9.96
C GLY A 265 1.63 -6.98 -10.55
N GLY A 266 1.24 -5.73 -10.79
CA GLY A 266 2.10 -4.67 -11.33
C GLY A 266 2.40 -3.60 -10.29
N GLY A 267 3.02 -3.98 -9.18
CA GLY A 267 3.33 -3.05 -8.08
C GLY A 267 4.72 -2.41 -8.22
N PHE A 268 4.84 -1.13 -7.86
CA PHE A 268 6.16 -0.49 -7.73
C PHE A 268 6.88 -1.01 -6.49
N VAL A 269 8.06 -1.60 -6.68
CA VAL A 269 8.86 -2.16 -5.57
C VAL A 269 9.36 -1.03 -4.67
N PRO A 270 9.04 -1.03 -3.37
CA PRO A 270 9.58 -0.05 -2.44
C PRO A 270 11.06 -0.29 -2.15
N SER A 271 11.82 0.79 -2.12
CA SER A 271 13.22 0.78 -1.70
C SER A 271 13.38 0.92 -0.18
N SER A 272 14.62 0.84 0.29
CA SER A 272 15.06 1.07 1.66
C SER A 272 14.76 2.47 2.21
N ASN A 273 14.34 3.43 1.38
CA ASN A 273 13.88 4.76 1.84
C ASN A 273 12.35 4.89 1.92
N GLY A 274 11.62 3.88 1.45
CA GLY A 274 10.16 3.81 1.44
C GLY A 274 9.46 4.38 0.21
N SER A 275 10.20 4.77 -0.83
CA SER A 275 9.67 5.17 -2.14
C SER A 275 10.06 4.17 -3.24
N SER A 276 9.53 4.31 -4.45
CA SER A 276 9.93 3.51 -5.63
C SER A 276 11.29 3.88 -6.21
N VAL A 277 11.99 4.84 -5.61
CA VAL A 277 13.32 5.31 -6.04
C VAL A 277 14.28 5.19 -4.87
N GLY A 278 15.38 4.46 -5.03
CA GLY A 278 16.37 4.31 -3.97
C GLY A 278 17.54 3.43 -4.38
N GLU A 279 18.42 3.15 -3.42
CA GLU A 279 19.68 2.42 -3.66
C GLU A 279 19.56 0.92 -3.38
N LEU A 280 18.59 0.50 -2.57
CA LEU A 280 18.42 -0.89 -2.15
C LEU A 280 16.95 -1.28 -2.19
N PHE A 281 16.66 -2.41 -2.83
CA PHE A 281 15.32 -2.99 -2.95
C PHE A 281 15.40 -4.47 -2.59
N TYR A 282 14.40 -4.96 -1.87
CA TYR A 282 14.19 -6.39 -1.69
C TYR A 282 12.86 -6.81 -2.30
N PHE A 283 12.92 -7.80 -3.18
CA PHE A 283 11.77 -8.44 -3.81
C PHE A 283 12.16 -9.85 -4.26
N SER A 284 11.16 -10.67 -4.55
CA SER A 284 11.34 -12.02 -5.07
C SER A 284 10.79 -12.11 -6.48
N ILE A 285 11.52 -12.76 -7.38
CA ILE A 285 11.05 -13.09 -8.72
C ILE A 285 10.50 -14.51 -8.66
N PRO A 286 9.18 -14.74 -8.82
CA PRO A 286 8.63 -16.09 -8.82
C PRO A 286 9.19 -16.86 -10.01
N HIS A 287 9.49 -18.15 -9.85
CA HIS A 287 9.71 -19.05 -10.98
C HIS A 287 8.50 -19.97 -11.14
N ASN A 288 8.06 -20.18 -12.38
CA ASN A 288 7.04 -21.17 -12.66
C ASN A 288 7.68 -22.56 -12.52
N PRO A 289 7.14 -23.46 -11.70
CA PRO A 289 7.76 -24.77 -11.53
C PRO A 289 7.81 -25.55 -12.84
N GLY A 290 9.00 -26.06 -13.19
CA GLY A 290 9.24 -26.80 -14.43
C GLY A 290 9.53 -25.95 -15.67
N LEU A 291 9.62 -24.62 -15.55
CA LEU A 291 10.08 -23.74 -16.64
C LEU A 291 11.49 -23.22 -16.34
N GLU A 292 12.46 -23.56 -17.21
CA GLU A 292 13.86 -23.12 -17.12
C GLU A 292 14.10 -21.69 -17.67
N SER A 293 13.08 -21.06 -18.27
CA SER A 293 13.23 -19.75 -18.92
C SER A 293 13.23 -18.59 -17.93
N GLU A 294 14.16 -17.64 -18.14
CA GLU A 294 14.31 -16.40 -17.38
C GLU A 294 13.03 -15.57 -17.33
N LYS A 295 12.75 -14.98 -16.17
CA LYS A 295 11.86 -13.82 -16.07
C LYS A 295 12.69 -12.56 -16.30
N GLU A 296 12.13 -11.63 -17.08
CA GLU A 296 12.78 -10.35 -17.36
C GLU A 296 12.59 -9.41 -16.17
N LEU A 297 13.70 -8.96 -15.56
CA LEU A 297 13.71 -7.83 -14.64
C LEU A 297 14.06 -6.57 -15.44
N ARG A 298 13.12 -5.62 -15.53
CA ARG A 298 13.38 -4.30 -16.11
C ARG A 298 13.63 -3.30 -14.99
N ILE A 299 14.82 -2.70 -15.00
CA ILE A 299 15.18 -1.61 -14.09
C ILE A 299 15.20 -0.32 -14.91
N VAL A 300 14.38 0.65 -14.51
CA VAL A 300 14.38 1.99 -15.12
C VAL A 300 15.15 2.91 -14.20
N SER A 301 16.28 3.41 -14.68
CA SER A 301 17.01 4.50 -14.02
C SER A 301 16.45 5.84 -14.48
N TYR A 302 16.30 6.78 -13.56
CA TYR A 302 15.97 8.18 -13.88
C TYR A 302 17.22 9.04 -14.08
N ASP A 303 18.41 8.48 -13.82
CA ASP A 303 19.71 9.12 -14.02
C ASP A 303 20.56 8.31 -15.02
N ASP A 304 21.17 9.02 -15.97
CA ASP A 304 22.06 8.45 -16.99
C ASP A 304 23.45 8.11 -16.43
N ALA A 305 23.75 8.47 -15.18
CA ALA A 305 25.05 8.28 -14.54
C ALA A 305 25.27 6.91 -13.85
N ASN A 306 24.39 5.94 -14.07
CA ASN A 306 24.45 4.60 -13.44
C ASN A 306 25.26 3.58 -14.25
#